data_AF-A0A7C3HHE3-F1
#
_entry.id   AF-A0A7C3HHE3-F1
#
_cell.length_a   1.000
_cell.length_b   1.000
_cell.length_c   1.000
_cell.angle_alpha   90.00
_cell.angle_beta   90.00
_cell.angle_gamma   90.00
#
_symmetry.space_group_name_H-M   'P 1'
#
loop_
_entity.id
_entity.type
_entity.pdbx_description
1 polymer ?
#
loop_
_entity_poly.entity_id
_entity_poly.type
_entity_poly.pdbx_seq_one_letter_code
_entity_poly.pdbx_strand_id
1 'polypeptide(L)'
;MILKRCISFRLAIALWVPVTGFPGTTTTPQIIAQTIPAALSCMQWMPIGACFWLRCSFSGCSVRTSIKVGHYNPDLVVSTYNELGGNPWAEIRATLGLAQKAAATGLLGALLPVPIDSAGNRTEGTSERDHKNLVYRETDAIGHPLSSLSGLVAGVGLLCPSQTTSFFPYFQSGLDALSWRQEIPEIFYPASLIPGLRELGTWPLQTWGGVYPRTGWTTQPEEPKAAALNAQRAGDIVTRTGQPHVYAPVTGSSGSMKVWPPGSLVEKDRTTGIWQMLLPKPELTCDVFGTNDLASFIGWGGGRVDSEGDYVWNLWRPYKCCRRRGQRFLFDIDWISYPS
;
A
#
# COMPACT_ATOMS: atom_id res chain seq x y z
N MET A 1 23.09 63.64 -16.13
CA MET A 1 23.15 62.82 -14.89
C MET A 1 21.90 63.20 -14.09
N ILE A 2 20.87 62.38 -13.87
CA ILE A 2 20.82 60.97 -13.46
C ILE A 2 19.50 60.36 -13.98
N LEU A 3 19.59 59.21 -14.64
CA LEU A 3 18.46 58.42 -15.13
C LEU A 3 17.99 57.48 -13.98
N LYS A 4 16.83 57.74 -13.37
CA LYS A 4 16.25 56.83 -12.36
C LYS A 4 15.52 55.67 -13.06
N ARG A 5 16.15 54.50 -13.07
CA ARG A 5 15.57 53.21 -13.45
C ARG A 5 14.56 52.75 -12.38
N CYS A 6 13.28 52.70 -12.71
CA CYS A 6 12.28 51.96 -11.93
C CYS A 6 12.43 50.45 -12.22
N ILE A 7 12.98 49.69 -11.27
CA ILE A 7 13.00 48.23 -11.31
C ILE A 7 11.67 47.75 -10.71
N SER A 8 10.81 47.18 -11.55
CA SER A 8 9.56 46.55 -11.12
C SER A 8 9.89 45.18 -10.53
N PHE A 9 9.85 45.05 -9.21
CA PHE A 9 9.87 43.76 -8.52
C PHE A 9 8.50 43.09 -8.70
N ARG A 10 8.41 42.11 -9.60
CA ARG A 10 7.25 41.21 -9.65
C ARG A 10 7.44 40.13 -8.59
N LEU A 11 6.73 40.27 -7.47
CA LEU A 11 6.57 39.24 -6.45
C LEU A 11 5.78 38.07 -7.07
N ALA A 12 6.44 36.94 -7.33
CA ALA A 12 5.74 35.70 -7.68
C ALA A 12 5.19 35.08 -6.40
N ILE A 13 3.91 35.33 -6.11
CA ILE A 13 3.19 34.66 -5.04
C ILE A 13 2.91 33.23 -5.49
N ALA A 14 3.64 32.26 -4.93
CA ALA A 14 3.29 30.86 -5.06
C ALA A 14 2.00 30.60 -4.26
N LEU A 15 0.88 30.45 -4.96
CA LEU A 15 -0.38 30.00 -4.38
C LEU A 15 -0.21 28.57 -3.87
N TRP A 16 0.03 28.42 -2.56
CA TRP A 16 -0.19 27.18 -1.85
C TRP A 16 -1.70 26.94 -1.79
N VAL A 17 -2.21 26.08 -2.67
CA VAL A 17 -3.56 25.54 -2.54
C VAL A 17 -3.48 24.46 -1.45
N PRO A 18 -4.10 24.66 -0.27
CA PRO A 18 -4.22 23.57 0.69
C PRO A 18 -5.09 22.48 0.05
N VAL A 19 -4.53 21.27 -0.09
CA VAL A 19 -5.33 20.08 -0.43
C VAL A 19 -6.21 19.81 0.78
N THR A 20 -7.45 20.29 0.74
CA THR A 20 -8.47 19.94 1.74
C THR A 20 -8.81 18.47 1.56
N GLY A 21 -8.43 17.62 2.51
CA GLY A 21 -8.96 16.27 2.61
C GLY A 21 -10.46 16.36 2.86
N PHE A 22 -11.26 15.70 2.01
CA PHE A 22 -12.67 15.48 2.30
C PHE A 22 -12.73 14.26 3.23
N PRO A 23 -13.35 14.37 4.44
CA PRO A 23 -13.54 13.21 5.30
C PRO A 23 -14.33 12.12 4.52
N GLY A 24 -13.94 10.86 4.71
CA GLY A 24 -14.65 9.69 4.19
C GLY A 24 -14.59 9.38 2.69
N THR A 25 -14.00 10.22 1.82
CA THR A 25 -13.89 9.87 0.38
C THR A 25 -12.67 10.48 -0.30
N THR A 26 -12.02 9.69 -1.16
CA THR A 26 -10.94 10.10 -2.07
C THR A 26 -11.28 9.77 -3.52
N THR A 27 -10.53 10.35 -4.46
CA THR A 27 -10.68 10.10 -5.90
C THR A 27 -9.32 9.85 -6.53
N THR A 28 -9.29 9.39 -7.78
CA THR A 28 -8.04 9.16 -8.51
C THR A 28 -7.18 10.42 -8.64
N PRO A 29 -7.72 11.60 -9.06
CA PRO A 29 -6.93 12.84 -9.04
C PRO A 29 -6.36 13.17 -7.66
N GLN A 30 -7.12 12.98 -6.57
CA GLN A 30 -6.63 13.22 -5.21
C GLN A 30 -5.49 12.27 -4.84
N ILE A 31 -5.63 10.97 -5.12
CA ILE A 31 -4.59 9.96 -4.89
C ILE A 31 -3.31 10.38 -5.63
N ILE A 32 -3.39 10.67 -6.93
CA ILE A 32 -2.23 11.08 -7.73
C ILE A 32 -1.60 12.36 -7.16
N ALA A 33 -2.42 13.37 -6.83
CA ALA A 33 -1.95 14.65 -6.30
C ALA A 33 -1.26 14.54 -4.94
N GLN A 34 -1.59 13.53 -4.14
CA GLN A 34 -0.95 13.23 -2.85
C GLN A 34 0.28 12.32 -3.00
N THR A 35 0.26 11.37 -3.94
CA THR A 35 1.40 10.47 -4.21
C THR A 35 2.60 11.21 -4.79
N ILE A 36 2.40 12.15 -5.72
CA ILE A 36 3.49 12.89 -6.39
C ILE A 36 4.41 13.63 -5.40
N PRO A 37 3.91 14.49 -4.49
CA PRO A 37 4.79 15.19 -3.55
C PRO A 37 5.43 14.24 -2.53
N ALA A 38 4.74 13.16 -2.12
CA ALA A 38 5.30 12.14 -1.24
C ALA A 38 6.39 11.30 -1.92
N ALA A 39 6.39 11.18 -3.25
CA ALA A 39 7.42 10.46 -3.99
C ALA A 39 8.83 11.00 -3.69
N LEU A 40 8.97 12.28 -3.33
CA LEU A 40 10.25 12.88 -2.95
C LEU A 40 10.88 12.22 -1.71
N SER A 41 10.06 11.75 -0.76
CA SER A 41 10.52 11.10 0.46
C SER A 41 10.42 9.57 0.39
N CYS A 42 9.39 9.05 -0.30
CA CYS A 42 9.04 7.64 -0.31
C CYS A 42 9.74 6.84 -1.39
N MET A 43 10.01 7.44 -2.57
CA MET A 43 10.62 6.71 -3.69
C MET A 43 12.06 6.30 -3.38
N GLN A 44 12.81 7.10 -2.60
CA GLN A 44 14.19 6.80 -2.19
C GLN A 44 15.08 6.28 -3.34
N TRP A 45 15.06 7.00 -4.47
CA TRP A 45 15.80 6.59 -5.65
C TRP A 45 17.31 6.67 -5.44
N MET A 46 18.03 5.61 -5.82
CA MET A 46 19.48 5.59 -5.74
C MET A 46 20.14 4.67 -6.78
N PRO A 47 21.36 4.99 -7.25
CA PRO A 47 22.19 4.09 -8.04
C PRO A 47 22.89 3.07 -7.13
N ILE A 48 22.55 1.80 -7.28
CA ILE A 48 23.00 0.73 -6.36
C ILE A 48 24.08 -0.17 -6.94
N GLY A 49 24.22 -0.18 -8.27
CA GLY A 49 25.01 -1.19 -8.93
C GLY A 49 25.14 -1.01 -10.44
N ALA A 50 25.69 -2.03 -11.10
CA ALA A 50 25.78 -2.11 -12.55
C ALA A 50 25.41 -3.51 -13.06
N CYS A 51 24.78 -3.56 -14.22
CA CYS A 51 24.48 -4.80 -14.94
C CYS A 51 25.34 -4.92 -16.20
N PHE A 52 25.79 -6.13 -16.48
CA PHE A 52 26.60 -6.46 -17.64
C PHE A 52 25.79 -7.31 -18.62
N TRP A 53 25.80 -6.90 -19.89
CA TRP A 53 25.01 -7.50 -20.95
C TRP A 53 25.91 -7.87 -22.12
N LEU A 54 25.67 -9.02 -22.73
CA LEU A 54 26.32 -9.39 -23.98
C LEU A 54 25.54 -8.83 -25.16
N ARG A 55 26.19 -7.99 -25.96
CA ARG A 55 25.66 -7.49 -27.22
C ARG A 55 26.46 -8.02 -28.40
N CYS A 56 25.88 -8.94 -29.17
CA CYS A 56 26.47 -9.47 -30.39
C CYS A 56 25.89 -8.82 -31.64
N SER A 57 26.76 -8.53 -32.60
CA SER A 57 26.45 -8.12 -33.98
C SER A 57 27.23 -9.00 -34.96
N PHE A 58 27.02 -8.83 -36.27
CA PHE A 58 27.74 -9.58 -37.31
C PHE A 58 29.26 -9.45 -37.22
N SER A 59 29.77 -8.36 -36.65
CA SER A 59 31.20 -8.07 -36.47
C SER A 59 31.80 -8.57 -35.14
N GLY A 60 31.02 -9.22 -34.27
CA GLY A 60 31.50 -9.74 -32.99
C GLY A 60 30.61 -9.39 -31.79
N CYS A 61 31.05 -9.82 -30.60
CA CYS A 61 30.33 -9.60 -29.34
C CYS A 61 31.06 -8.60 -28.44
N SER A 62 30.30 -7.69 -27.83
CA SER A 62 30.81 -6.70 -26.87
C SER A 62 30.00 -6.76 -25.57
N VAL A 63 30.68 -6.61 -24.44
CA VAL A 63 30.01 -6.43 -23.14
C VAL A 63 29.54 -4.98 -23.03
N ARG A 64 28.27 -4.80 -22.69
CA ARG A 64 27.63 -3.50 -22.49
C ARG A 64 27.17 -3.38 -21.05
N THR A 65 27.49 -2.26 -20.43
CA THR A 65 27.13 -1.99 -19.04
C THR A 65 25.94 -1.03 -18.97
N SER A 66 25.07 -1.24 -17.98
CA SER A 66 23.99 -0.32 -17.62
C SER A 66 23.98 -0.11 -16.12
N ILE A 67 23.65 1.09 -15.67
CA ILE A 67 23.41 1.36 -14.26
C ILE A 67 22.24 0.52 -13.74
N LYS A 68 22.40 -0.01 -12.53
CA LYS A 68 21.36 -0.66 -11.72
C LYS A 68 20.92 0.35 -10.67
N VAL A 69 19.61 0.53 -10.57
CA VAL A 69 18.97 1.48 -9.67
C VAL A 69 18.07 0.73 -8.71
N GLY A 70 17.92 1.28 -7.51
CA GLY A 70 16.97 0.86 -6.50
C GLY A 70 16.04 2.02 -6.16
N HIS A 71 14.74 1.78 -6.09
CA HIS A 71 13.75 2.74 -5.59
C HIS A 71 12.43 2.04 -5.26
N TYR A 72 11.60 2.70 -4.46
CA TYR A 72 10.24 2.27 -4.18
C TYR A 72 9.27 2.75 -5.26
N ASN A 73 8.31 1.90 -5.59
CA ASN A 73 7.17 2.22 -6.45
C ASN A 73 5.88 2.20 -5.64
N PRO A 74 4.92 3.12 -5.88
CA PRO A 74 3.59 3.00 -5.30
C PRO A 74 2.84 1.92 -6.07
N ASP A 75 2.82 0.70 -5.55
CA ASP A 75 2.30 -0.46 -6.26
C ASP A 75 0.78 -0.58 -6.10
N LEU A 76 0.29 -0.38 -4.88
CA LEU A 76 -1.13 -0.56 -4.55
C LEU A 76 -1.66 0.65 -3.79
N VAL A 77 -2.94 0.95 -4.03
CA VAL A 77 -3.79 1.70 -3.10
C VAL A 77 -4.58 0.67 -2.30
N VAL A 78 -4.46 0.71 -0.98
CA VAL A 78 -5.17 -0.17 -0.07
C VAL A 78 -6.16 0.66 0.74
N SER A 79 -7.44 0.30 0.63
CA SER A 79 -8.55 1.00 1.27
C SER A 79 -9.19 0.08 2.30
N THR A 80 -9.43 0.59 3.50
CA THR A 80 -10.13 -0.13 4.57
C THR A 80 -11.33 0.67 5.03
N TYR A 81 -12.49 0.02 5.12
CA TYR A 81 -13.76 0.71 5.29
C TYR A 81 -14.78 -0.16 6.02
N ASN A 82 -15.87 0.46 6.50
CA ASN A 82 -16.84 -0.21 7.37
C ASN A 82 -17.83 -1.10 6.62
N GLU A 83 -18.43 -0.59 5.55
CA GLU A 83 -19.57 -1.23 4.90
C GLU A 83 -19.17 -1.90 3.60
N LEU A 84 -19.64 -3.12 3.36
CA LEU A 84 -19.40 -3.84 2.12
C LEU A 84 -19.76 -2.98 0.90
N GLY A 85 -18.86 -2.89 -0.08
CA GLY A 85 -19.04 -2.04 -1.27
C GLY A 85 -19.01 -0.53 -1.00
N GLY A 86 -18.67 -0.11 0.22
CA GLY A 86 -18.52 1.28 0.65
C GLY A 86 -17.10 1.84 0.47
N ASN A 87 -16.32 1.34 -0.50
CA ASN A 87 -14.93 1.75 -0.69
C ASN A 87 -14.78 3.30 -0.73
N PRO A 88 -13.87 3.92 0.04
CA PRO A 88 -13.71 5.38 0.07
C PRO A 88 -13.12 5.95 -1.22
N TRP A 89 -12.55 5.11 -2.11
CA TRP A 89 -12.13 5.52 -3.44
C TRP A 89 -13.34 5.53 -4.39
N ALA A 90 -13.82 6.74 -4.70
CA ALA A 90 -15.10 6.96 -5.39
C ALA A 90 -15.26 6.17 -6.71
N GLU A 91 -14.24 6.15 -7.56
CA GLU A 91 -14.28 5.48 -8.86
C GLU A 91 -14.31 3.95 -8.71
N ILE A 92 -13.58 3.41 -7.74
CA ILE A 92 -13.62 1.99 -7.40
C ILE A 92 -14.97 1.61 -6.80
N ARG A 93 -15.50 2.41 -5.88
CA ARG A 93 -16.83 2.20 -5.31
C ARG A 93 -17.91 2.15 -6.38
N ALA A 94 -17.86 3.07 -7.34
CA ALA A 94 -18.82 3.15 -8.43
C ALA A 94 -18.73 1.94 -9.39
N THR A 95 -17.53 1.40 -9.61
CA THR A 95 -17.30 0.32 -10.59
C THR A 95 -17.39 -1.08 -9.99
N LEU A 96 -16.82 -1.30 -8.80
CA LEU A 96 -16.72 -2.59 -8.15
C LEU A 96 -17.70 -2.78 -7.00
N GLY A 97 -18.22 -1.71 -6.39
CA GLY A 97 -19.03 -1.79 -5.18
C GLY A 97 -20.30 -2.64 -5.34
N LEU A 98 -21.05 -2.45 -6.44
CA LEU A 98 -22.24 -3.25 -6.72
C LEU A 98 -21.90 -4.72 -7.02
N ALA A 99 -20.84 -4.96 -7.80
CA ALA A 99 -20.40 -6.31 -8.14
C ALA A 99 -19.95 -7.08 -6.88
N GLN A 100 -19.20 -6.41 -6.01
CA GLN A 100 -18.75 -6.96 -4.73
C GLN A 100 -19.95 -7.27 -3.81
N LYS A 101 -20.91 -6.35 -3.66
CA LYS A 101 -22.15 -6.59 -2.89
C LYS A 101 -22.93 -7.78 -3.42
N ALA A 102 -23.10 -7.89 -4.74
CA ALA A 102 -23.84 -8.98 -5.36
C ALA A 102 -23.11 -10.33 -5.18
N ALA A 103 -21.80 -10.37 -5.43
CA ALA A 103 -20.99 -11.58 -5.30
C ALA A 103 -20.90 -12.05 -3.85
N ALA A 104 -20.67 -11.14 -2.91
CA ALA A 104 -20.67 -11.44 -1.49
C ALA A 104 -22.04 -11.94 -1.03
N THR A 105 -23.14 -11.30 -1.44
CA THR A 105 -24.51 -11.75 -1.12
C THR A 105 -24.78 -13.17 -1.65
N GLY A 106 -24.37 -13.47 -2.88
CA GLY A 106 -24.54 -14.81 -3.46
C GLY A 106 -23.72 -15.88 -2.75
N LEU A 107 -22.43 -15.61 -2.50
CA LEU A 107 -21.51 -16.55 -1.86
C LEU A 107 -21.83 -16.73 -0.37
N LEU A 108 -22.00 -15.64 0.37
CA LEU A 108 -22.36 -15.66 1.79
C LEU A 108 -23.77 -16.20 1.99
N GLY A 109 -24.75 -15.80 1.19
CA GLY A 109 -26.11 -16.34 1.28
C GLY A 109 -26.20 -17.85 1.00
N ALA A 110 -25.28 -18.40 0.19
CA ALA A 110 -25.18 -19.82 -0.06
C ALA A 110 -24.39 -20.60 1.02
N LEU A 111 -23.41 -19.95 1.68
CA LEU A 111 -22.53 -20.59 2.67
C LEU A 111 -22.95 -20.35 4.12
N LEU A 112 -23.65 -19.26 4.43
CA LEU A 112 -23.96 -18.79 5.78
C LEU A 112 -25.34 -18.08 5.82
N PRO A 113 -26.26 -18.47 6.73
CA PRO A 113 -27.55 -17.80 6.91
C PRO A 113 -27.44 -16.52 7.76
N VAL A 114 -26.44 -15.67 7.50
CA VAL A 114 -26.21 -14.42 8.26
C VAL A 114 -26.47 -13.21 7.37
N PRO A 115 -27.15 -12.14 7.86
CA PRO A 115 -27.37 -10.94 7.06
C PRO A 115 -26.04 -10.29 6.67
N ILE A 116 -25.88 -10.00 5.37
CA ILE A 116 -24.64 -9.46 4.77
C ILE A 116 -24.26 -8.08 5.34
N ASP A 117 -25.28 -7.33 5.78
CA ASP A 117 -25.16 -5.99 6.37
C ASP A 117 -24.84 -6.02 7.88
N SER A 118 -24.83 -7.19 8.54
CA SER A 118 -24.65 -7.29 10.00
C SER A 118 -23.20 -7.26 10.49
N ALA A 119 -22.21 -7.13 9.59
CA ALA A 119 -20.82 -6.86 10.00
C ALA A 119 -20.52 -5.35 10.16
N GLY A 120 -21.54 -4.51 9.98
CA GLY A 120 -21.45 -3.06 10.14
C GLY A 120 -21.04 -2.63 11.56
N ASN A 121 -19.80 -2.14 11.65
CA ASN A 121 -19.30 -1.17 12.63
C ASN A 121 -19.52 -1.49 14.12
N ARG A 122 -18.96 -2.61 14.60
CA ARG A 122 -18.74 -3.00 16.03
C ARG A 122 -19.67 -4.10 16.51
N THR A 123 -19.11 -5.27 16.76
CA THR A 123 -19.78 -6.34 17.50
C THR A 123 -18.98 -6.70 18.75
N GLU A 124 -19.10 -5.84 19.77
CA GLU A 124 -19.20 -6.29 21.16
C GLU A 124 -19.89 -5.18 21.96
N GLY A 125 -20.82 -5.55 22.84
CA GLY A 125 -21.51 -4.64 23.76
C GLY A 125 -23.00 -4.46 23.48
N THR A 126 -23.84 -5.09 24.32
CA THR A 126 -25.29 -4.89 24.36
C THR A 126 -25.70 -3.64 25.14
N SER A 127 -24.73 -2.92 25.73
CA SER A 127 -24.96 -1.70 26.52
C SER A 127 -24.01 -0.56 26.13
N GLU A 128 -24.39 0.69 26.40
CA GLU A 128 -23.54 1.88 26.17
C GLU A 128 -22.26 1.91 27.01
N ARG A 129 -22.05 0.99 27.95
CA ARG A 129 -20.90 0.96 28.86
C ARG A 129 -19.86 -0.11 28.53
N ASP A 130 -20.09 -0.92 27.50
CA ASP A 130 -19.15 -1.97 27.12
C ASP A 130 -17.99 -1.39 26.30
N HIS A 131 -16.76 -1.74 26.68
CA HIS A 131 -15.55 -1.38 25.95
C HIS A 131 -15.51 -2.12 24.61
N LYS A 132 -15.85 -1.43 23.52
CA LYS A 132 -15.91 -1.99 22.16
C LYS A 132 -14.53 -2.03 21.52
N ASN A 133 -13.72 -3.03 21.87
CA ASN A 133 -12.36 -3.16 21.32
C ASN A 133 -12.29 -3.99 20.04
N LEU A 134 -13.35 -4.72 19.70
CA LEU A 134 -13.43 -5.53 18.48
C LEU A 134 -14.07 -4.75 17.33
N VAL A 135 -13.31 -4.55 16.26
CA VAL A 135 -13.71 -3.81 15.06
C VAL A 135 -13.57 -4.70 13.82
N TYR A 136 -14.59 -4.67 12.96
CA TYR A 136 -14.57 -5.32 11.65
C TYR A 136 -14.37 -4.28 10.56
N ARG A 137 -13.53 -4.59 9.57
CA ARG A 137 -13.35 -3.76 8.37
C ARG A 137 -13.29 -4.61 7.11
N GLU A 138 -13.92 -4.10 6.06
CA GLU A 138 -13.65 -4.50 4.69
C GLU A 138 -12.33 -3.91 4.22
N THR A 139 -11.67 -4.56 3.28
CA THR A 139 -10.39 -4.12 2.74
C THR A 139 -10.22 -4.55 1.29
N ASP A 140 -9.88 -3.56 0.46
CA ASP A 140 -9.55 -3.81 -0.95
C ASP A 140 -8.11 -3.35 -1.22
N ALA A 141 -7.38 -4.13 -2.02
CA ALA A 141 -6.05 -3.80 -2.51
C ALA A 141 -6.07 -3.70 -4.04
N ILE A 142 -5.80 -2.51 -4.56
CA ILE A 142 -6.03 -2.18 -5.96
C ILE A 142 -4.76 -1.58 -6.54
N GLY A 143 -4.43 -1.96 -7.78
CA GLY A 143 -3.28 -1.42 -8.49
C GLY A 143 -3.30 0.11 -8.53
N HIS A 144 -2.20 0.71 -8.10
CA HIS A 144 -2.09 2.15 -7.99
C HIS A 144 -2.26 2.83 -9.36
N PRO A 145 -2.95 3.99 -9.45
CA PRO A 145 -3.22 4.64 -10.73
C PRO A 145 -1.92 5.03 -11.48
N LEU A 146 -0.87 5.35 -10.72
CA LEU A 146 0.50 5.51 -11.23
C LEU A 146 1.21 4.15 -11.22
N SER A 147 1.06 3.35 -12.28
CA SER A 147 1.82 2.09 -12.44
C SER A 147 3.32 2.30 -12.75
N SER A 148 3.70 3.55 -13.02
CA SER A 148 5.08 4.00 -13.16
C SER A 148 5.16 5.49 -12.80
N LEU A 149 6.24 5.89 -12.14
CA LEU A 149 6.55 7.31 -11.89
C LEU A 149 7.24 7.98 -13.10
N SER A 150 7.43 7.26 -14.19
CA SER A 150 8.09 7.75 -15.41
C SER A 150 7.30 8.91 -16.02
N GLY A 151 7.90 10.11 -16.02
CA GLY A 151 7.32 11.32 -16.58
C GLY A 151 6.68 12.27 -15.57
N LEU A 152 6.49 11.85 -14.31
CA LEU A 152 5.90 12.69 -13.25
C LEU A 152 6.95 13.38 -12.39
N VAL A 153 8.10 12.74 -12.19
CA VAL A 153 9.22 13.37 -11.51
C VAL A 153 10.24 13.80 -12.57
N ALA A 154 10.26 15.10 -12.89
CA ALA A 154 11.20 15.63 -13.87
C ALA A 154 12.65 15.38 -13.39
N GLY A 155 13.51 14.85 -14.27
CA GLY A 155 14.93 14.66 -13.98
C GLY A 155 15.29 13.38 -13.20
N VAL A 156 14.33 12.53 -12.83
CA VAL A 156 14.67 11.20 -12.28
C VAL A 156 15.18 10.29 -13.40
N GLY A 157 16.21 9.51 -13.08
CA GLY A 157 16.87 8.63 -14.03
C GLY A 157 16.01 7.43 -14.44
N LEU A 158 16.66 6.28 -14.62
CA LEU A 158 15.97 5.03 -14.89
C LEU A 158 14.97 4.71 -13.76
N LEU A 159 13.74 4.33 -14.10
CA LEU A 159 12.74 3.81 -13.16
C LEU A 159 12.35 2.38 -13.54
N CYS A 160 12.15 1.57 -12.50
CA CYS A 160 11.74 0.19 -12.58
C CYS A 160 10.23 0.11 -12.81
N PRO A 161 9.78 -0.72 -13.77
CA PRO A 161 8.36 -0.96 -13.95
C PRO A 161 7.82 -1.69 -12.71
N SER A 162 6.64 -1.29 -12.25
CA SER A 162 5.92 -1.99 -11.18
C SER A 162 5.40 -3.36 -11.67
N GLN A 163 5.16 -4.28 -10.74
CA GLN A 163 4.45 -5.53 -11.02
C GLN A 163 2.92 -5.38 -11.01
N THR A 164 2.40 -4.21 -10.61
CA THR A 164 0.97 -3.98 -10.55
C THR A 164 0.42 -3.36 -11.83
N THR A 165 -0.81 -3.71 -12.16
CA THR A 165 -1.57 -3.07 -13.24
C THR A 165 -2.50 -2.03 -12.64
N SER A 166 -2.44 -0.81 -13.16
CA SER A 166 -3.26 0.33 -12.72
C SER A 166 -4.76 -0.04 -12.68
N PHE A 167 -5.43 0.28 -11.57
CA PHE A 167 -6.85 -0.02 -11.27
C PHE A 167 -7.24 -1.51 -11.22
N PHE A 168 -6.28 -2.44 -11.31
CA PHE A 168 -6.61 -3.86 -11.22
C PHE A 168 -6.86 -4.28 -9.76
N PRO A 169 -8.01 -4.90 -9.42
CA PRO A 169 -8.30 -5.34 -8.06
C PRO A 169 -7.53 -6.62 -7.73
N TYR A 170 -6.47 -6.52 -6.94
CA TYR A 170 -5.67 -7.67 -6.50
C TYR A 170 -6.34 -8.41 -5.34
N PHE A 171 -7.08 -7.69 -4.50
CA PHE A 171 -7.87 -8.28 -3.41
C PHE A 171 -9.10 -7.44 -3.13
N GLN A 172 -10.21 -8.13 -2.87
CA GLN A 172 -11.44 -7.54 -2.35
C GLN A 172 -11.99 -8.46 -1.28
N SER A 173 -11.97 -8.01 -0.03
CA SER A 173 -12.39 -8.80 1.14
C SER A 173 -13.81 -9.35 1.02
N GLY A 174 -14.71 -8.65 0.33
CA GLY A 174 -16.08 -9.09 0.10
C GLY A 174 -16.19 -10.37 -0.73
N LEU A 175 -15.23 -10.62 -1.63
CA LEU A 175 -15.17 -11.86 -2.43
C LEU A 175 -14.51 -13.01 -1.66
N ASP A 176 -13.64 -12.67 -0.71
CA ASP A 176 -12.90 -13.58 0.14
C ASP A 176 -13.63 -13.83 1.48
N ALA A 177 -14.95 -13.92 1.43
CA ALA A 177 -15.77 -13.80 2.63
C ALA A 177 -15.52 -14.91 3.67
N LEU A 178 -15.11 -16.11 3.24
CA LEU A 178 -14.79 -17.21 4.15
C LEU A 178 -13.53 -16.89 4.98
N SER A 179 -12.39 -16.66 4.32
CA SER A 179 -11.14 -16.36 5.01
C SER A 179 -11.17 -15.00 5.71
N TRP A 180 -11.78 -13.99 5.09
CA TRP A 180 -11.80 -12.65 5.64
C TRP A 180 -12.79 -12.46 6.80
N ARG A 181 -13.99 -13.08 6.78
CA ARG A 181 -15.00 -12.91 7.85
C ARG A 181 -15.04 -14.03 8.86
N GLN A 182 -14.69 -15.26 8.48
CA GLN A 182 -14.74 -16.44 9.37
C GLN A 182 -13.35 -16.87 9.85
N GLU A 183 -12.28 -16.21 9.40
CA GLU A 183 -10.91 -16.52 9.76
C GLU A 183 -10.46 -17.93 9.31
N ILE A 184 -11.23 -18.63 8.47
CA ILE A 184 -10.94 -19.99 8.03
C ILE A 184 -10.38 -19.96 6.61
N PRO A 185 -9.21 -20.57 6.33
CA PRO A 185 -8.44 -21.46 7.22
C PRO A 185 -7.33 -20.75 8.01
N GLU A 186 -7.30 -19.42 8.03
CA GLU A 186 -6.26 -18.60 8.65
C GLU A 186 -6.04 -18.90 10.15
N ILE A 187 -7.08 -19.29 10.89
CA ILE A 187 -7.02 -19.68 12.31
C ILE A 187 -6.08 -20.86 12.57
N PHE A 188 -5.82 -21.70 11.57
CA PHE A 188 -4.94 -22.87 11.70
C PHE A 188 -3.45 -22.54 11.55
N TYR A 189 -3.09 -21.30 11.17
CA TYR A 189 -1.69 -20.90 11.14
C TYR A 189 -1.15 -20.76 12.57
N PRO A 190 0.10 -21.18 12.85
CA PRO A 190 0.69 -21.04 14.19
C PRO A 190 0.68 -19.60 14.71
N ALA A 191 0.82 -18.61 13.82
CA ALA A 191 0.78 -17.19 14.17
C ALA A 191 -0.60 -16.70 14.65
N SER A 192 -1.69 -17.43 14.34
CA SER A 192 -3.03 -17.15 14.86
C SER A 192 -3.20 -17.60 16.32
N LEU A 193 -2.36 -18.53 16.79
CA LEU A 193 -2.48 -19.17 18.10
C LEU A 193 -1.40 -18.75 19.09
N ILE A 194 -0.25 -18.26 18.60
CA ILE A 194 0.91 -17.89 19.41
C ILE A 194 1.03 -16.37 19.43
N PRO A 195 0.66 -15.70 20.54
CA PRO A 195 0.85 -14.26 20.69
C PRO A 195 2.33 -13.89 20.51
N GLY A 196 2.59 -12.73 19.89
CA GLY A 196 3.96 -12.31 19.62
C GLY A 196 4.51 -12.77 18.27
N LEU A 197 3.89 -13.78 17.65
CA LEU A 197 4.29 -14.26 16.32
C LEU A 197 3.56 -13.45 15.24
N ARG A 198 4.32 -12.84 14.31
CA ARG A 198 3.80 -11.98 13.24
C ARG A 198 2.92 -10.82 13.77
N GLU A 199 3.52 -9.96 14.59
CA GLU A 199 2.82 -8.83 15.23
C GLU A 199 3.12 -7.49 14.57
N LEU A 200 2.09 -6.67 14.41
CA LEU A 200 2.23 -5.28 13.98
C LEU A 200 2.59 -4.39 15.18
N GLY A 201 3.85 -4.45 15.58
CA GLY A 201 4.40 -3.70 16.70
C GLY A 201 5.46 -4.52 17.44
N THR A 202 5.78 -4.14 18.66
CA THR A 202 6.71 -4.86 19.54
C THR A 202 5.96 -5.49 20.72
N TRP A 203 5.55 -6.74 20.54
CA TRP A 203 4.96 -7.54 21.62
C TRP A 203 5.99 -7.85 22.73
N PRO A 204 5.60 -7.89 24.02
CA PRO A 204 4.26 -7.64 24.57
C PRO A 204 4.00 -6.16 24.91
N LEU A 205 5.01 -5.29 24.77
CA LEU A 205 4.98 -3.93 25.32
C LEU A 205 4.11 -2.97 24.51
N GLN A 206 4.14 -3.05 23.19
CA GLN A 206 3.34 -2.21 22.30
C GLN A 206 3.04 -2.97 21.02
N THR A 207 1.85 -3.53 20.88
CA THR A 207 1.39 -4.15 19.62
C THR A 207 0.08 -3.50 19.17
N TRP A 208 -0.07 -3.31 17.87
CA TRP A 208 -1.33 -2.90 17.27
C TRP A 208 -2.25 -4.11 17.05
N GLY A 209 -1.67 -5.30 16.94
CA GLY A 209 -2.34 -6.59 16.80
C GLY A 209 -1.59 -7.57 15.88
N GLY A 210 -1.99 -8.84 15.93
CA GLY A 210 -1.41 -9.91 15.11
C GLY A 210 -1.82 -9.82 13.64
N VAL A 211 -0.89 -10.06 12.72
CA VAL A 211 -1.18 -10.16 11.28
C VAL A 211 -2.06 -11.39 11.01
N TYR A 212 -1.86 -12.48 11.74
CA TYR A 212 -2.67 -13.69 11.65
C TYR A 212 -3.71 -13.76 12.79
N PRO A 213 -4.91 -14.30 12.54
CA PRO A 213 -5.44 -14.69 11.23
C PRO A 213 -5.62 -13.45 10.33
N ARG A 214 -5.43 -13.60 9.01
CA ARG A 214 -5.58 -12.48 8.06
C ARG A 214 -7.06 -12.23 7.75
N THR A 215 -7.74 -11.60 8.71
CA THR A 215 -9.18 -11.34 8.71
C THR A 215 -9.51 -9.83 8.76
N GLY A 216 -10.77 -9.50 8.53
CA GLY A 216 -11.39 -8.20 8.80
C GLY A 216 -11.48 -7.84 10.29
N TRP A 217 -11.47 -8.83 11.20
CA TRP A 217 -11.63 -8.62 12.63
C TRP A 217 -10.33 -8.19 13.31
N THR A 218 -10.40 -7.14 14.12
CA THR A 218 -9.25 -6.60 14.84
C THR A 218 -9.64 -6.19 16.25
N THR A 219 -8.85 -6.61 17.25
CA THR A 219 -9.00 -6.19 18.64
C THR A 219 -8.08 -5.00 18.90
N GLN A 220 -8.54 -3.80 18.56
CA GLN A 220 -7.74 -2.59 18.69
C GLN A 220 -8.65 -1.38 19.00
N PRO A 221 -8.50 -0.74 20.18
CA PRO A 221 -9.33 0.42 20.55
C PRO A 221 -9.13 1.64 19.65
N GLU A 222 -7.92 1.83 19.09
CA GLU A 222 -7.66 2.92 18.15
C GLU A 222 -8.03 2.50 16.72
N GLU A 223 -9.17 2.98 16.23
CA GLU A 223 -9.64 2.73 14.86
C GLU A 223 -8.60 2.89 13.74
N PRO A 224 -7.73 3.93 13.72
CA PRO A 224 -6.70 4.04 12.68
C PRO A 224 -5.68 2.90 12.74
N LYS A 225 -5.33 2.41 13.93
CA LYS A 225 -4.39 1.27 14.09
C LYS A 225 -5.04 -0.03 13.66
N ALA A 226 -6.32 -0.21 13.98
CA ALA A 226 -7.14 -1.33 13.50
C ALA A 226 -7.14 -1.36 11.96
N ALA A 227 -7.47 -0.23 11.35
CA ALA A 227 -7.50 -0.06 9.92
C ALA A 227 -6.12 -0.30 9.26
N ALA A 228 -5.04 0.22 9.82
CA ALA A 228 -3.69 -0.06 9.35
C ALA A 228 -3.32 -1.56 9.41
N LEU A 229 -3.78 -2.28 10.44
CA LEU A 229 -3.60 -3.73 10.55
C LEU A 229 -4.34 -4.48 9.44
N ASN A 230 -5.60 -4.12 9.15
CA ASN A 230 -6.33 -4.71 8.02
C ASN A 230 -5.64 -4.43 6.68
N ALA A 231 -5.14 -3.21 6.47
CA ALA A 231 -4.37 -2.87 5.27
C ALA A 231 -3.08 -3.70 5.16
N GLN A 232 -2.36 -3.89 6.27
CA GLN A 232 -1.18 -4.76 6.33
C GLN A 232 -1.51 -6.21 5.97
N ARG A 233 -2.62 -6.75 6.46
CA ARG A 233 -3.09 -8.11 6.16
C ARG A 233 -3.38 -8.29 4.67
N ALA A 234 -4.12 -7.37 4.07
CA ALA A 234 -4.38 -7.39 2.62
C ALA A 234 -3.08 -7.29 1.81
N GLY A 235 -2.14 -6.42 2.22
CA GLY A 235 -0.81 -6.32 1.63
C GLY A 235 0.00 -7.63 1.75
N ASP A 236 -0.04 -8.31 2.89
CA ASP A 236 0.63 -9.62 3.09
C ASP A 236 0.02 -10.71 2.19
N ILE A 237 -1.31 -10.75 2.03
CA ILE A 237 -2.02 -11.70 1.14
C ILE A 237 -1.57 -11.50 -0.30
N VAL A 238 -1.75 -10.29 -0.85
CA VAL A 238 -1.55 -10.04 -2.28
C VAL A 238 -0.10 -10.15 -2.71
N THR A 239 0.85 -10.08 -1.78
CA THR A 239 2.28 -10.10 -2.09
C THR A 239 2.91 -11.47 -1.86
N ARG A 240 2.08 -12.47 -1.56
CA ARG A 240 2.43 -13.89 -1.49
C ARG A 240 1.70 -14.66 -2.58
N THR A 241 2.22 -15.80 -2.98
CA THR A 241 1.56 -16.74 -3.89
C THR A 241 0.97 -17.91 -3.12
N GLY A 242 -0.07 -18.54 -3.67
CA GLY A 242 -0.67 -19.77 -3.12
C GLY A 242 -1.29 -19.62 -1.74
N GLN A 243 -1.77 -18.43 -1.36
CA GLN A 243 -2.48 -18.24 -0.10
C GLN A 243 -3.93 -18.76 -0.21
N PRO A 244 -4.53 -19.27 0.88
CA PRO A 244 -5.90 -19.79 0.88
C PRO A 244 -6.93 -18.64 0.95
N HIS A 245 -6.86 -17.73 -0.03
CA HIS A 245 -7.72 -16.56 -0.16
C HIS A 245 -8.21 -16.44 -1.61
N VAL A 246 -9.30 -15.70 -1.83
CA VAL A 246 -9.74 -15.28 -3.17
C VAL A 246 -9.04 -13.97 -3.54
N TYR A 247 -7.94 -14.09 -4.29
CA TYR A 247 -7.11 -12.94 -4.65
C TYR A 247 -6.30 -13.20 -5.94
N ALA A 248 -5.75 -12.14 -6.51
CA ALA A 248 -4.70 -12.22 -7.52
C ALA A 248 -3.36 -11.85 -6.87
N PRO A 249 -2.31 -12.68 -6.98
CA PRO A 249 -1.01 -12.32 -6.46
C PRO A 249 -0.38 -11.21 -7.31
N VAL A 250 0.30 -10.27 -6.66
CA VAL A 250 1.14 -9.26 -7.29
C VAL A 250 2.36 -9.95 -7.88
N THR A 251 2.19 -10.40 -9.12
CA THR A 251 3.23 -10.97 -9.94
C THR A 251 3.24 -10.22 -11.26
N GLY A 252 4.41 -9.75 -11.68
CA GLY A 252 4.56 -9.01 -12.92
C GLY A 252 5.74 -9.49 -13.74
N SER A 253 5.64 -9.31 -15.06
CA SER A 253 6.68 -9.68 -16.00
C SER A 253 7.73 -8.58 -16.15
N SER A 254 9.00 -8.97 -16.26
CA SER A 254 10.07 -8.05 -16.62
C SER A 254 9.95 -7.71 -18.11
N GLY A 255 9.50 -6.49 -18.42
CA GLY A 255 9.36 -5.98 -19.79
C GLY A 255 10.71 -5.75 -20.50
N SER A 256 10.96 -4.54 -20.99
CA SER A 256 12.20 -4.19 -21.72
C SER A 256 13.45 -4.03 -20.83
N MET A 257 13.35 -4.36 -19.54
CA MET A 257 14.38 -4.18 -18.51
C MET A 257 14.55 -5.46 -17.70
N LYS A 258 15.73 -5.65 -17.09
CA LYS A 258 15.89 -6.65 -16.03
C LYS A 258 15.40 -6.01 -14.73
N VAL A 259 14.47 -6.69 -14.08
CA VAL A 259 13.85 -6.23 -12.83
C VAL A 259 14.00 -7.34 -11.80
N TRP A 260 14.36 -6.96 -10.59
CA TRP A 260 14.28 -7.80 -9.40
C TRP A 260 13.13 -7.25 -8.57
N PRO A 261 11.98 -7.94 -8.57
CA PRO A 261 10.85 -7.52 -7.80
C PRO A 261 11.09 -7.70 -6.29
N PRO A 262 10.35 -6.96 -5.45
CA PRO A 262 10.36 -7.15 -4.01
C PRO A 262 9.83 -8.54 -3.65
N GLY A 263 10.27 -9.05 -2.49
CA GLY A 263 9.72 -10.27 -1.90
C GLY A 263 8.31 -10.04 -1.32
N SER A 264 7.84 -10.93 -0.47
CA SER A 264 6.57 -10.73 0.23
C SER A 264 6.66 -9.60 1.25
N LEU A 265 5.54 -8.88 1.46
CA LEU A 265 5.44 -7.85 2.50
C LEU A 265 5.58 -8.50 3.88
N VAL A 266 6.35 -7.87 4.76
CA VAL A 266 6.51 -8.27 6.16
C VAL A 266 6.33 -7.04 7.03
N GLU A 267 5.55 -7.17 8.09
CA GLU A 267 5.30 -6.10 9.05
C GLU A 267 6.59 -5.58 9.66
N LYS A 268 6.64 -4.26 9.90
CA LYS A 268 7.81 -3.53 10.46
C LYS A 268 9.09 -3.60 9.63
N ASP A 269 9.14 -4.35 8.54
CA ASP A 269 10.30 -4.45 7.68
C ASP A 269 10.18 -3.51 6.48
N ARG A 270 10.85 -2.35 6.60
CA ARG A 270 10.90 -1.32 5.55
C ARG A 270 11.46 -1.87 4.24
N THR A 271 12.33 -2.88 4.30
CA THR A 271 12.96 -3.48 3.10
C THR A 271 11.97 -4.30 2.29
N THR A 272 10.80 -4.62 2.86
CA THR A 272 9.73 -5.28 2.12
C THR A 272 8.71 -4.28 1.62
N GLY A 273 8.36 -3.24 2.36
CA GLY A 273 7.47 -2.18 1.91
C GLY A 273 7.23 -1.10 2.96
N ILE A 274 6.73 0.05 2.52
CA ILE A 274 6.40 1.20 3.37
C ILE A 274 5.04 1.76 2.97
N TRP A 275 4.37 2.45 3.90
CA TRP A 275 3.01 2.92 3.74
C TRP A 275 2.96 4.45 3.74
N GLN A 276 2.10 5.02 2.91
CA GLN A 276 1.76 6.44 2.90
C GLN A 276 0.27 6.59 3.19
N MET A 277 -0.11 7.36 4.21
CA MET A 277 -1.53 7.67 4.41
C MET A 277 -2.03 8.68 3.37
N LEU A 278 -3.19 8.39 2.78
CA LEU A 278 -3.92 9.25 1.85
C LEU A 278 -5.21 9.79 2.47
N LEU A 279 -5.91 8.96 3.24
CA LEU A 279 -7.13 9.31 3.96
C LEU A 279 -7.04 8.76 5.40
N PRO A 280 -7.51 9.51 6.43
CA PRO A 280 -8.12 10.84 6.38
C PRO A 280 -7.13 12.00 6.30
N LYS A 281 -5.88 11.76 6.71
CA LYS A 281 -4.84 12.80 6.76
C LYS A 281 -3.71 12.45 5.80
N PRO A 282 -3.63 13.10 4.62
CA PRO A 282 -2.58 12.84 3.66
C PRO A 282 -1.19 13.10 4.26
N GLU A 283 -0.29 12.13 4.12
CA GLU A 283 1.08 12.21 4.58
C GLU A 283 2.04 12.37 3.39
N LEU A 284 3.07 13.18 3.59
CA LEU A 284 4.17 13.38 2.62
C LEU A 284 5.36 12.47 2.89
N THR A 285 5.29 11.65 3.93
CA THR A 285 6.33 10.72 4.37
C THR A 285 5.78 9.31 4.37
N CYS A 286 6.66 8.32 4.22
CA CYS A 286 6.29 6.92 4.29
C CYS A 286 7.05 6.20 5.39
N ASP A 287 6.35 5.32 6.10
CA ASP A 287 6.93 4.47 7.12
C ASP A 287 6.22 3.13 7.20
N VAL A 288 6.78 2.19 7.95
CA VAL A 288 6.09 0.96 8.32
C VAL A 288 5.04 1.23 9.39
N PHE A 289 3.99 0.40 9.40
CA PHE A 289 3.07 0.34 10.53
C PHE A 289 3.71 -0.35 11.75
N GLY A 290 3.14 -0.14 12.94
CA GLY A 290 3.65 -0.70 14.20
C GLY A 290 4.73 0.15 14.87
N THR A 291 4.80 1.46 14.57
CA THR A 291 5.70 2.40 15.25
C THR A 291 5.37 2.45 16.74
N ASN A 292 6.40 2.42 17.60
CA ASN A 292 6.20 2.57 19.04
C ASN A 292 5.85 4.02 19.39
N ASP A 293 4.64 4.20 19.90
CA ASP A 293 4.05 5.49 20.26
C ASP A 293 3.71 5.61 21.75
N LEU A 294 4.21 4.70 22.61
CA LEU A 294 3.93 4.72 24.06
C LEU A 294 4.38 6.03 24.75
N ALA A 295 5.44 6.66 24.25
CA ALA A 295 5.94 7.93 24.76
C ALA A 295 5.29 9.15 24.10
N SER A 296 4.40 8.96 23.13
CA SER A 296 3.69 10.03 22.44
C SER A 296 2.45 10.44 23.22
N PHE A 297 2.32 11.73 23.53
CA PHE A 297 1.12 12.27 24.20
C PHE A 297 -0.16 12.13 23.37
N ILE A 298 -0.03 12.09 22.04
CA ILE A 298 -1.16 12.08 21.09
C ILE A 298 -1.35 10.68 20.47
N GLY A 299 -0.38 9.77 20.65
CA GLY A 299 -0.35 8.47 19.98
C GLY A 299 -0.19 8.56 18.46
N TRP A 300 -0.12 7.42 17.79
CA TRP A 300 -0.10 7.34 16.34
C TRP A 300 -1.49 7.61 15.75
N GLY A 301 -2.57 7.22 16.43
CA GLY A 301 -3.93 7.47 15.93
C GLY A 301 -4.38 8.93 15.99
N GLY A 302 -3.73 9.78 16.79
CA GLY A 302 -4.18 11.14 17.02
C GLY A 302 -4.13 12.02 15.77
N GLY A 303 -5.28 12.61 15.43
CA GLY A 303 -5.48 13.39 14.21
C GLY A 303 -5.54 12.55 12.92
N ARG A 304 -5.58 11.22 13.04
CA ARG A 304 -5.78 10.27 11.93
C ARG A 304 -7.11 9.55 12.03
N VAL A 305 -8.00 9.94 12.93
CA VAL A 305 -9.35 9.36 13.03
C VAL A 305 -10.24 9.97 11.95
N ASP A 306 -10.81 9.13 11.10
CA ASP A 306 -11.82 9.52 10.12
C ASP A 306 -13.21 9.41 10.76
N SER A 307 -14.11 10.36 10.48
CA SER A 307 -15.47 10.35 11.05
C SER A 307 -16.35 9.24 10.50
N GLU A 308 -16.10 8.79 9.27
CA GLU A 308 -16.82 7.69 8.62
C GLU A 308 -16.10 6.34 8.84
N GLY A 309 -14.92 6.36 9.47
CA GLY A 309 -14.10 5.19 9.74
C GLY A 309 -13.40 4.63 8.51
N ASP A 310 -13.20 5.47 7.50
CA ASP A 310 -12.60 5.09 6.23
C ASP A 310 -11.15 5.56 6.10
N TYR A 311 -10.31 4.67 5.59
CA TYR A 311 -8.87 4.89 5.50
C TYR A 311 -8.32 4.39 4.17
N VAL A 312 -7.31 5.10 3.66
CA VAL A 312 -6.66 4.77 2.39
C VAL A 312 -5.17 5.00 2.52
N TRP A 313 -4.38 4.04 2.04
CA TRP A 313 -2.92 4.14 1.98
C TRP A 313 -2.37 3.74 0.62
N ASN A 314 -1.22 4.31 0.26
CA ASN A 314 -0.36 3.71 -0.75
C ASN A 314 0.58 2.70 -0.10
N LEU A 315 0.72 1.53 -0.72
CA LEU A 315 1.78 0.59 -0.45
C LEU A 315 2.94 0.83 -1.44
N TRP A 316 4.04 1.32 -0.91
CA TRP A 316 5.28 1.52 -1.65
C TRP A 316 6.18 0.31 -1.50
N ARG A 317 6.66 -0.24 -2.62
CA ARG A 317 7.44 -1.49 -2.65
C ARG A 317 8.80 -1.28 -3.32
N PRO A 318 9.89 -1.85 -2.78
CA PRO A 318 11.23 -1.60 -3.30
C PRO A 318 11.58 -2.48 -4.51
N TYR A 319 11.94 -1.84 -5.61
CA TYR A 319 12.38 -2.48 -6.84
C TYR A 319 13.85 -2.23 -7.09
N LYS A 320 14.49 -3.22 -7.73
CA LYS A 320 15.79 -3.02 -8.38
C LYS A 320 15.65 -3.30 -9.86
N CYS A 321 16.31 -2.51 -10.70
CA CYS A 321 16.29 -2.77 -12.14
C CYS A 321 17.47 -2.17 -12.87
N CYS A 322 17.69 -2.66 -14.09
CA CYS A 322 18.61 -2.08 -15.03
C CYS A 322 18.10 -2.19 -16.47
N ARG A 323 18.40 -1.16 -17.26
CA ARG A 323 17.99 -1.08 -18.67
C ARG A 323 18.73 -2.14 -19.48
N ARG A 324 18.00 -2.90 -20.30
CA ARG A 324 18.60 -3.88 -21.21
C ARG A 324 19.53 -3.19 -22.23
N ARG A 325 20.80 -3.61 -22.28
CA ARG A 325 21.81 -3.09 -23.22
C ARG A 325 22.39 -4.12 -24.19
N GLY A 326 21.99 -5.38 -24.07
CA GLY A 326 22.39 -6.49 -24.94
C GLY A 326 21.31 -7.58 -25.03
N GLN A 327 21.53 -8.60 -25.86
CA GLN A 327 20.59 -9.70 -26.01
C GLN A 327 20.57 -10.62 -24.80
N ARG A 328 21.72 -10.83 -24.12
CA ARG A 328 21.86 -11.74 -22.99
C ARG A 328 22.35 -11.00 -21.74
N PHE A 329 21.69 -11.22 -20.61
CA PHE A 329 22.17 -10.79 -19.31
C PHE A 329 23.32 -11.70 -18.86
N LEU A 330 24.41 -11.11 -18.36
CA LEU A 330 25.57 -11.88 -17.87
C LEU A 330 25.52 -11.97 -16.35
N PHE A 331 25.69 -10.84 -15.67
CA PHE A 331 25.67 -10.71 -14.21
C PHE A 331 25.47 -9.25 -13.82
N ASP A 332 25.26 -9.02 -12.53
CA ASP A 332 25.20 -7.70 -11.91
C ASP A 332 26.11 -7.61 -10.70
N ILE A 333 26.47 -6.38 -10.33
CA ILE A 333 27.21 -6.05 -9.12
C ILE A 333 26.43 -4.98 -8.37
N ASP A 334 26.36 -5.11 -7.04
CA ASP A 334 25.84 -4.09 -6.14
C ASP A 334 27.00 -3.51 -5.35
N TRP A 335 27.19 -2.19 -5.42
CA TRP A 335 28.15 -1.47 -4.57
C TRP A 335 27.49 -0.85 -3.33
N ILE A 336 26.16 -0.79 -3.30
CA ILE A 336 25.35 -0.40 -2.14
C ILE A 336 24.31 -1.50 -1.88
N SER A 337 24.16 -1.88 -0.61
CA SER A 337 23.06 -2.76 -0.19
C SER A 337 21.74 -2.02 -0.33
N TYR A 338 20.81 -2.57 -1.09
CA TYR A 338 19.45 -2.04 -1.26
C TYR A 338 18.42 -3.18 -1.30
N PRO A 339 17.29 -3.06 -0.58
CA PRO A 339 16.88 -1.91 0.25
C PRO A 339 17.71 -1.82 1.55
N SER A 340 17.85 -0.60 2.09
CA SER A 340 18.70 -0.28 3.25
C SER A 340 17.90 0.09 4.49
#